data_AF-A0A438K359-F1
#
_entry.id   AF-A0A438K359-F1
#
_cell.length_a   1.000
_cell.length_b   1.000
_cell.length_c   1.000
_cell.angle_alpha   90.00
_cell.angle_beta   90.00
_cell.angle_gamma   90.00
#
_symmetry.space_group_name_H-M   'P 1'
#
loop_
_entity.id
_entity.type
_entity.pdbx_description
1 polymer ?
#
loop_
_entity_poly.entity_id
_entity_poly.type
_entity_poly.pdbx_seq_one_letter_code
_entity_poly.pdbx_strand_id
1 'polypeptide(L)'
;MVMFTQFGPYTVNEHQELSRNTIKALCNADLSEGIFVAGKDVSLPETTIRNPRRPLRNVGGRRVSQRPILAFFAGNMHGRVRPTLLKYWSDKDEDMRIYGPLPNRISRKMSYIQHMKSSRFCICPMGYEVNSPRIVEAIYYECVPVIIADNFVPPLNDVLDWTAFSVIVAEKDIPKLKEILLAIPLRRYLVMQTNVKMVQKHFLWNPKPVRYDLFHMILHSIWFSRLNQIQISVS
;
A
#
# COMPACT_ATOMS: atom_id res chain seq x y z
N MET A 1 -6.72 18.09 17.79
CA MET A 1 -5.28 18.15 17.44
C MET A 1 -4.97 17.05 16.43
N VAL A 2 -4.04 17.25 15.48
CA VAL A 2 -3.59 16.20 14.54
C VAL A 2 -2.11 15.96 14.79
N MET A 3 -1.71 14.71 15.00
CA MET A 3 -0.33 14.36 15.33
C MET A 3 0.28 13.42 14.28
N PHE A 4 1.51 13.74 13.85
CA PHE A 4 2.24 13.08 12.77
C PHE A 4 3.60 12.55 13.27
N THR A 5 3.67 11.42 13.97
CA THR A 5 4.97 10.79 14.27
C THR A 5 4.85 9.28 14.43
N GLN A 6 5.93 8.57 14.09
CA GLN A 6 6.08 7.11 14.22
C GLN A 6 5.97 6.62 15.69
N PHE A 7 6.40 7.43 16.65
CA PHE A 7 6.28 7.15 18.11
C PHE A 7 5.10 7.86 18.79
N GLY A 8 4.44 8.77 18.07
CA GLY A 8 3.34 9.57 18.59
C GLY A 8 2.13 8.80 19.15
N PRO A 9 1.74 7.64 18.60
CA PRO A 9 0.58 6.94 19.11
C PRO A 9 0.74 6.46 20.55
N TYR A 10 1.95 6.05 20.94
CA TYR A 10 2.23 5.55 22.30
C TYR A 10 2.05 6.67 23.33
N THR A 11 2.64 7.84 23.10
CA THR A 11 2.49 9.02 23.98
C THR A 11 1.04 9.55 24.02
N VAL A 12 0.31 9.47 22.91
CA VAL A 12 -1.12 9.86 22.89
C VAL A 12 -1.98 8.89 23.69
N ASN A 13 -1.67 7.59 23.61
CA ASN A 13 -2.42 6.56 24.33
C ASN A 13 -2.11 6.56 25.84
N GLU A 14 -0.97 7.10 26.28
CA GLU A 14 -0.64 7.30 27.69
C GLU A 14 -1.50 8.37 28.38
N HIS A 15 -2.13 9.27 27.63
CA HIS A 15 -3.02 10.31 28.17
C HIS A 15 -4.47 10.14 27.68
N GLN A 16 -5.38 9.82 28.60
CA GLN A 16 -6.77 9.49 28.27
C GLN A 16 -7.54 10.63 27.57
N GLU A 17 -7.24 11.89 27.88
CA GLU A 17 -7.85 13.03 27.18
C GLU A 17 -7.36 13.14 25.73
N LEU A 18 -6.04 12.98 25.51
CA LEU A 18 -5.45 13.06 24.17
C LEU A 18 -5.91 11.89 23.31
N SER A 19 -5.96 10.68 23.86
CA SER A 19 -6.43 9.49 23.16
C SER A 19 -7.88 9.62 22.70
N ARG A 20 -8.74 10.35 23.44
CA ARG A 20 -10.14 10.59 23.09
C ARG A 20 -10.33 11.73 22.10
N ASN A 21 -9.59 12.84 22.25
CA ASN A 21 -9.87 14.10 21.56
C ASN A 21 -8.92 14.43 20.38
N THR A 22 -7.99 13.52 20.06
CA THR A 22 -7.02 13.68 18.97
C THR A 22 -7.32 12.77 17.79
N ILE A 23 -7.13 13.29 16.58
CA ILE A 23 -7.11 12.50 15.34
C ILE A 23 -5.66 12.13 15.06
N LYS A 24 -5.34 10.84 15.03
CA LYS A 24 -3.99 10.38 14.68
C LYS A 24 -3.91 10.24 13.16
N ALA A 25 -2.89 10.84 12.56
CA ALA A 25 -2.60 10.67 11.13
C ALA A 25 -1.32 9.84 11.03
N LEU A 26 -1.47 8.54 10.78
CA LEU A 26 -0.41 7.54 10.98
C LEU A 26 -0.06 6.84 9.68
N CYS A 27 1.23 6.63 9.45
CA CYS A 27 1.69 5.72 8.41
C CYS A 27 1.48 4.25 8.83
N ASN A 28 1.50 3.92 10.13
CA ASN A 28 1.25 2.57 10.64
C ASN A 28 -0.21 2.43 11.12
N ALA A 29 -1.12 2.03 10.22
CA ALA A 29 -2.54 1.83 10.50
C ALA A 29 -2.84 0.37 10.86
N ASP A 30 -2.38 -0.05 12.04
CA ASP A 30 -2.58 -1.39 12.61
C ASP A 30 -3.63 -1.34 13.74
N LEU A 31 -4.64 -2.21 13.65
CA LEU A 31 -5.73 -2.31 14.62
C LEU A 31 -5.37 -3.13 15.87
N SER A 32 -4.33 -3.98 15.82
CA SER A 32 -4.08 -5.03 16.81
C SER A 32 -3.70 -4.51 18.21
N GLU A 33 -3.07 -3.33 18.30
CA GLU A 33 -2.60 -2.74 19.57
C GLU A 33 -3.45 -1.54 20.03
N GLY A 34 -4.60 -1.27 19.39
CA GLY A 34 -5.38 -0.05 19.67
C GLY A 34 -4.64 1.26 19.31
N ILE A 35 -3.54 1.13 18.56
CA ILE A 35 -2.73 2.24 18.06
C ILE A 35 -3.48 3.03 17.00
N PHE A 36 -4.32 2.37 16.20
CA PHE A 36 -5.16 2.97 15.18
C PHE A 36 -6.63 2.65 15.43
N VAL A 37 -7.50 3.65 15.37
CA VAL A 37 -8.96 3.49 15.49
C VAL A 37 -9.60 3.82 14.15
N ALA A 38 -10.09 2.80 13.44
CA ALA A 38 -10.78 2.99 12.17
C ALA A 38 -12.01 3.90 12.32
N GLY A 39 -12.24 4.78 11.34
CA GLY A 39 -13.30 5.78 11.36
C GLY A 39 -12.99 7.04 12.21
N LYS A 40 -11.98 6.98 13.07
CA LYS A 40 -11.47 8.12 13.83
C LYS A 40 -10.12 8.59 13.32
N ASP A 41 -9.15 7.68 13.19
CA ASP A 41 -7.78 8.00 12.77
C ASP A 41 -7.63 7.91 11.25
N VAL A 42 -6.62 8.59 10.70
CA VAL A 42 -6.35 8.67 9.27
C VAL A 42 -5.10 7.88 8.91
N SER A 43 -5.24 6.89 8.03
CA SER A 43 -4.12 6.14 7.46
C SER A 43 -3.46 6.96 6.35
N LEU A 44 -2.18 7.31 6.55
CA LEU A 44 -1.39 8.04 5.58
C LEU A 44 -0.63 7.08 4.66
N PRO A 45 -0.61 7.32 3.35
CA PRO A 45 0.18 6.50 2.44
C PRO A 45 1.67 6.82 2.59
N GLU A 46 2.47 5.78 2.69
CA GLU A 46 3.93 5.92 2.65
C GLU A 46 4.37 6.06 1.18
N THR A 47 4.94 7.21 0.81
CA THR A 47 5.40 7.45 -0.57
C THR A 47 6.91 7.58 -0.64
N THR A 48 7.56 6.75 -1.46
CA THR A 48 8.99 6.94 -1.78
C THR A 48 9.16 7.82 -3.02
N ILE A 49 9.49 9.10 -2.81
CA ILE A 49 9.85 10.02 -3.90
C ILE A 49 11.35 9.88 -4.19
N ARG A 50 11.69 9.10 -5.23
CA ARG A 50 13.10 8.84 -5.59
C ARG A 50 13.84 10.07 -6.11
N ASN A 51 13.13 11.00 -6.74
CA ASN A 51 13.71 12.25 -7.23
C ASN A 51 12.75 13.40 -6.93
N PRO A 52 13.02 14.21 -5.89
CA PRO A 52 12.15 15.33 -5.51
C PRO A 52 11.93 16.37 -6.62
N ARG A 53 12.90 16.55 -7.54
CA ARG A 53 12.76 17.47 -8.67
C ARG A 53 11.85 16.92 -9.77
N ARG A 54 11.63 15.61 -9.80
CA ARG A 54 10.78 14.91 -10.78
C ARG A 54 9.97 13.80 -10.09
N PRO A 55 9.01 14.14 -9.22
CA PRO A 55 8.33 13.16 -8.37
C PRO A 55 7.49 12.15 -9.17
N LEU A 56 7.01 12.55 -10.36
CA LEU A 56 6.23 11.69 -11.26
C LEU A 56 7.09 10.89 -12.25
N ARG A 57 8.42 10.85 -12.07
CA ARG A 57 9.29 10.12 -12.98
C ARG A 57 8.94 8.63 -12.96
N ASN A 58 8.78 8.06 -14.15
CA ASN A 58 8.44 6.65 -14.37
C ASN A 58 7.03 6.23 -13.95
N VAL A 59 6.11 7.15 -13.66
CA VAL A 59 4.69 6.79 -13.47
C VAL A 59 4.14 6.07 -14.72
N GLY A 60 3.14 5.21 -14.50
CA GLY A 60 2.49 4.41 -15.54
C GLY A 60 3.11 3.03 -15.69
N GLY A 61 2.45 2.17 -16.44
CA GLY A 61 2.82 0.76 -16.57
C GLY A 61 2.76 0.24 -18.00
N ARG A 62 3.17 -1.02 -18.19
CA ARG A 62 3.02 -1.69 -19.49
C ARG A 62 1.59 -2.15 -19.70
N ARG A 63 1.20 -2.33 -20.97
CA ARG A 63 -0.07 -2.97 -21.34
C ARG A 63 -0.11 -4.40 -20.80
N VAL A 64 -1.30 -4.94 -20.59
CA VAL A 64 -1.50 -6.28 -19.99
C VAL A 64 -0.75 -7.37 -20.74
N SER A 65 -0.76 -7.33 -22.08
CA SER A 65 -0.01 -8.29 -22.93
C SER A 65 1.50 -8.23 -22.78
N GLN A 66 2.04 -7.15 -22.22
CA GLN A 66 3.47 -6.92 -21.99
C GLN A 66 3.85 -7.13 -20.51
N ARG A 67 2.98 -7.80 -19.73
CA ARG A 67 3.23 -8.18 -18.33
C ARG A 67 3.37 -9.70 -18.20
N PRO A 68 4.54 -10.27 -18.56
CA PRO A 68 4.77 -11.70 -18.52
C PRO A 68 4.90 -12.25 -17.10
N ILE A 69 5.35 -11.43 -16.13
CA ILE A 69 5.58 -11.88 -14.76
C ILE A 69 4.24 -11.94 -14.03
N LEU A 70 3.92 -13.08 -13.40
CA LEU A 70 2.69 -13.21 -12.60
C LEU A 70 2.75 -12.29 -11.39
N ALA A 71 3.76 -12.47 -10.54
CA ALA A 71 3.93 -11.68 -9.32
C ALA A 71 5.37 -11.24 -9.11
N PHE A 72 5.55 -10.07 -8.49
CA PHE A 72 6.87 -9.56 -8.14
C PHE A 72 6.94 -9.01 -6.73
N PHE A 73 8.08 -9.27 -6.08
CA PHE A 73 8.51 -8.63 -4.84
C PHE A 73 10.04 -8.52 -4.82
N ALA A 74 10.55 -7.41 -4.32
CA ALA A 74 11.93 -7.30 -3.87
C ALA A 74 12.01 -6.32 -2.70
N GLY A 75 12.67 -6.70 -1.61
CA GLY A 75 12.86 -5.86 -0.44
C GLY A 75 13.71 -6.48 0.67
N ASN A 76 14.16 -5.62 1.58
CA ASN A 76 14.92 -6.06 2.75
C ASN A 76 14.08 -6.96 3.67
N MET A 77 14.76 -7.86 4.38
CA MET A 77 14.18 -8.87 5.27
C MET A 77 13.81 -8.30 6.63
N HIS A 78 12.75 -7.50 6.64
CA HIS A 78 12.19 -6.88 7.84
C HIS A 78 10.77 -7.36 8.09
N GLY A 79 10.34 -7.41 9.35
CA GLY A 79 9.01 -7.89 9.72
C GLY A 79 8.83 -9.40 9.69
N ARG A 80 7.66 -9.86 10.14
CA ARG A 80 7.31 -11.29 10.28
C ARG A 80 6.88 -11.95 8.97
N VAL A 81 6.31 -11.19 8.03
CA VAL A 81 5.71 -11.72 6.79
C VAL A 81 6.77 -12.00 5.71
N ARG A 82 7.75 -11.10 5.55
CA ARG A 82 8.76 -11.22 4.48
C ARG A 82 9.61 -12.49 4.56
N PRO A 83 10.11 -12.94 5.74
CA PRO A 83 10.80 -14.22 5.87
C PRO A 83 9.99 -15.40 5.38
N THR A 84 8.70 -15.44 5.74
CA THR A 84 7.77 -16.49 5.29
C THR A 84 7.56 -16.44 3.79
N LEU A 85 7.34 -15.25 3.22
CA LEU A 85 7.19 -15.08 1.77
C LEU A 85 8.39 -15.62 0.98
N LEU A 86 9.60 -15.26 1.40
CA LEU A 86 10.82 -15.74 0.72
C LEU A 86 11.03 -17.24 0.93
N LYS A 87 10.78 -17.77 2.13
CA LYS A 87 10.88 -19.21 2.42
C LYS A 87 10.02 -20.02 1.46
N TYR A 88 8.83 -19.53 1.11
CA TYR A 88 7.93 -20.23 0.20
C TYR A 88 8.20 -19.96 -1.27
N TRP A 89 8.62 -18.76 -1.68
CA TRP A 89 8.62 -18.36 -3.10
C TRP A 89 9.95 -17.86 -3.67
N SER A 90 10.98 -17.64 -2.87
CA SER A 90 12.29 -17.21 -3.40
C SER A 90 12.87 -18.30 -4.29
N ASP A 91 13.18 -17.95 -5.54
CA ASP A 91 13.83 -18.82 -6.53
C ASP A 91 13.12 -20.16 -6.78
N LYS A 92 11.80 -20.24 -6.53
CA LYS A 92 11.03 -21.49 -6.69
C LYS A 92 10.21 -21.57 -7.98
N ASP A 93 10.00 -20.45 -8.65
CA ASP A 93 9.11 -20.37 -9.81
C ASP A 93 9.50 -19.20 -10.72
N GLU A 94 9.46 -19.41 -12.03
CA GLU A 94 9.95 -18.43 -13.03
C GLU A 94 9.08 -17.16 -13.09
N ASP A 95 7.77 -17.31 -12.87
CA ASP A 95 6.78 -16.24 -12.99
C ASP A 95 6.45 -15.58 -11.64
N MET A 96 6.85 -16.19 -10.52
CA MET A 96 6.82 -15.60 -9.18
C MET A 96 8.20 -15.03 -8.83
N ARG A 97 8.48 -13.81 -9.30
CA ARG A 97 9.76 -13.14 -9.07
C ARG A 97 9.83 -12.51 -7.68
N ILE A 98 10.06 -13.33 -6.68
CA ILE A 98 10.14 -12.95 -5.27
C ILE A 98 11.60 -12.96 -4.82
N TYR A 99 12.10 -11.81 -4.37
CA TYR A 99 13.47 -11.63 -3.91
C TYR A 99 13.50 -10.96 -2.54
N GLY A 100 14.60 -11.16 -1.82
CA GLY A 100 15.02 -10.23 -0.77
C GLY A 100 15.46 -8.90 -1.41
N PRO A 101 16.61 -8.35 -1.06
CA PRO A 101 17.21 -7.30 -1.87
C PRO A 101 17.37 -7.77 -3.32
N LEU A 102 16.93 -6.96 -4.30
CA LEU A 102 17.01 -7.34 -5.71
C LEU A 102 18.49 -7.55 -6.10
N PRO A 103 18.92 -8.76 -6.50
CA PRO A 103 20.33 -9.03 -6.76
C PRO A 103 20.89 -8.16 -7.89
N ASN A 104 22.13 -7.67 -7.74
CA ASN A 104 22.78 -6.81 -8.74
C ASN A 104 22.82 -7.43 -10.14
N ARG A 105 23.00 -8.76 -10.24
CA ARG A 105 22.99 -9.47 -11.53
C ARG A 105 21.63 -9.40 -12.23
N ILE A 106 20.54 -9.45 -11.46
CA ILE A 106 19.17 -9.37 -11.96
C ILE A 106 18.81 -7.92 -12.29
N SER A 107 19.17 -6.98 -11.41
CA SER A 107 18.87 -5.55 -11.57
C SER A 107 19.53 -4.91 -12.80
N ARG A 108 20.70 -5.42 -13.22
CA ARG A 108 21.37 -5.03 -14.48
C ARG A 108 20.61 -5.43 -15.74
N LYS A 109 19.90 -6.56 -15.72
CA LYS A 109 19.09 -7.03 -16.85
C LYS A 109 17.73 -6.36 -16.89
N MET A 110 17.11 -6.23 -15.72
CA MET A 110 15.81 -5.61 -15.56
C MET A 110 15.78 -4.90 -14.19
N SER A 111 15.66 -3.58 -14.22
CA SER A 111 15.56 -2.77 -13.01
C SER A 111 14.32 -3.12 -12.17
N TYR A 112 14.32 -2.72 -10.90
CA TYR A 112 13.15 -2.86 -10.01
C TYR A 112 11.87 -2.27 -10.63
N ILE A 113 11.97 -1.07 -11.21
CA ILE A 113 10.84 -0.40 -11.86
C ILE A 113 10.35 -1.22 -13.06
N GLN A 114 11.26 -1.75 -13.88
CA GLN A 114 10.88 -2.57 -15.02
C GLN A 114 10.22 -3.89 -14.59
N HIS A 115 10.63 -4.49 -13.47
CA HIS A 115 9.95 -5.64 -12.90
C HIS A 115 8.50 -5.28 -12.54
N MET A 116 8.29 -4.25 -11.71
CA MET A 116 6.92 -3.82 -11.31
C MET A 116 6.03 -3.49 -12.52
N LYS A 117 6.58 -2.78 -13.52
CA LYS A 117 5.85 -2.46 -14.75
C LYS A 117 5.54 -3.68 -15.63
N SER A 118 6.26 -4.79 -15.47
CA SER A 118 6.12 -6.04 -16.24
C SER A 118 5.41 -7.14 -15.45
N SER A 119 5.01 -6.87 -14.22
CA SER A 119 4.29 -7.81 -13.36
C SER A 119 2.80 -7.55 -13.37
N ARG A 120 1.99 -8.61 -13.31
CA ARG A 120 0.54 -8.47 -13.17
C ARG A 120 0.18 -8.02 -11.76
N PHE A 121 0.78 -8.71 -10.78
CA PHE A 121 0.59 -8.50 -9.36
C PHE A 121 1.89 -8.07 -8.68
N CYS A 122 1.80 -7.14 -7.72
CA CYS A 122 2.94 -6.68 -6.93
C CYS A 122 2.66 -7.00 -5.47
N ILE A 123 3.46 -7.90 -4.90
CA ILE A 123 3.26 -8.38 -3.53
C ILE A 123 3.74 -7.31 -2.56
N CYS A 124 2.86 -6.97 -1.63
CA CYS A 124 3.03 -5.94 -0.61
C CYS A 124 2.92 -6.61 0.78
N PRO A 125 3.95 -7.38 1.19
CA PRO A 125 3.95 -7.99 2.52
C PRO A 125 4.30 -6.95 3.59
N MET A 126 3.62 -7.04 4.73
CA MET A 126 3.91 -6.27 5.94
C MET A 126 5.41 -6.38 6.32
N GLY A 127 6.01 -5.24 6.68
CA GLY A 127 7.38 -5.12 7.17
C GLY A 127 7.43 -5.07 8.70
N TYR A 128 8.33 -4.25 9.25
CA TYR A 128 8.23 -3.88 10.68
C TYR A 128 6.97 -3.07 10.94
N GLU A 129 6.63 -2.19 10.00
CA GLU A 129 5.35 -1.51 9.94
C GLU A 129 4.44 -2.19 8.93
N VAL A 130 3.14 -1.99 9.13
CA VAL A 130 2.11 -2.59 8.28
C VAL A 130 2.05 -1.93 6.90
N ASN A 131 2.25 -0.62 6.86
CA ASN A 131 2.34 0.12 5.63
C ASN A 131 3.73 -0.01 5.02
N SER A 132 3.78 -0.02 3.69
CA SER A 132 5.03 -0.07 2.95
C SER A 132 4.92 0.81 1.72
N PRO A 133 6.01 1.48 1.28
CA PRO A 133 5.96 2.29 0.07
C PRO A 133 5.57 1.49 -1.17
N ARG A 134 5.73 0.16 -1.09
CA ARG A 134 5.42 -0.79 -2.17
C ARG A 134 3.96 -0.75 -2.59
N ILE A 135 3.03 -0.47 -1.66
CA ILE A 135 1.61 -0.35 -2.00
C ILE A 135 1.41 0.81 -2.97
N VAL A 136 2.01 1.96 -2.65
CA VAL A 136 1.95 3.14 -3.53
C VAL A 136 2.76 2.93 -4.82
N GLU A 137 3.95 2.31 -4.74
CA GLU A 137 4.75 1.99 -5.93
C GLU A 137 4.00 1.03 -6.89
N ALA A 138 3.25 0.05 -6.37
CA ALA A 138 2.42 -0.84 -7.18
C ALA A 138 1.38 -0.05 -7.99
N ILE A 139 0.70 0.88 -7.32
CA ILE A 139 -0.27 1.78 -7.96
C ILE A 139 0.42 2.70 -9.00
N TYR A 140 1.59 3.27 -8.69
CA TYR A 140 2.37 4.11 -9.60
C TYR A 140 2.75 3.40 -10.90
N TYR A 141 3.06 2.11 -10.83
CA TYR A 141 3.48 1.31 -11.98
C TYR A 141 2.34 0.45 -12.56
N GLU A 142 1.09 0.77 -12.19
CA GLU A 142 -0.13 0.12 -12.65
C GLU A 142 -0.12 -1.40 -12.47
N CYS A 143 0.53 -1.85 -11.40
CA CYS A 143 0.62 -3.25 -10.98
C CYS A 143 -0.43 -3.47 -9.89
N VAL A 144 -1.24 -4.52 -9.99
CA VAL A 144 -2.31 -4.78 -9.00
C VAL A 144 -1.65 -5.13 -7.66
N PRO A 145 -1.85 -4.33 -6.59
CA PRO A 145 -1.25 -4.61 -5.29
C PRO A 145 -1.88 -5.87 -4.68
N VAL A 146 -1.03 -6.74 -4.15
CA VAL A 146 -1.42 -7.91 -3.35
C VAL A 146 -0.95 -7.68 -1.93
N ILE A 147 -1.88 -7.33 -1.04
CA ILE A 147 -1.59 -6.94 0.34
C ILE A 147 -1.57 -8.21 1.19
N ILE A 148 -0.45 -8.46 1.87
CA ILE A 148 -0.27 -9.57 2.82
C ILE A 148 0.07 -8.96 4.18
N ALA A 149 -0.97 -8.59 4.91
CA ALA A 149 -0.87 -7.85 6.15
C ALA A 149 -2.18 -8.03 6.93
N ASP A 150 -2.17 -8.90 7.94
CA ASP A 150 -3.36 -9.07 8.77
C ASP A 150 -3.64 -7.77 9.57
N ASN A 151 -4.92 -7.38 9.70
CA ASN A 151 -5.38 -6.19 10.43
C ASN A 151 -4.93 -4.81 9.88
N PHE A 152 -4.37 -4.76 8.67
CA PHE A 152 -4.00 -3.50 8.04
C PHE A 152 -5.21 -2.72 7.53
N VAL A 153 -5.25 -1.41 7.80
CA VAL A 153 -6.16 -0.48 7.12
C VAL A 153 -5.41 0.32 6.06
N PRO A 154 -5.63 0.04 4.76
CA PRO A 154 -4.95 0.76 3.69
C PRO A 154 -5.23 2.28 3.72
N PRO A 155 -4.33 3.10 3.16
CA PRO A 155 -4.54 4.53 3.10
C PRO A 155 -5.79 4.88 2.27
N LEU A 156 -6.48 5.96 2.65
CA LEU A 156 -7.70 6.42 1.99
C LEU A 156 -8.86 5.39 1.98
N ASN A 157 -8.85 4.40 2.87
CA ASN A 157 -9.89 3.37 2.94
C ASN A 157 -11.30 3.93 3.19
N ASP A 158 -11.42 5.14 3.76
CA ASP A 158 -12.70 5.83 3.96
C ASP A 158 -13.36 6.30 2.65
N VAL A 159 -12.59 6.36 1.56
CA VAL A 159 -13.03 6.91 0.26
C VAL A 159 -12.85 5.91 -0.88
N LEU A 160 -11.82 5.06 -0.82
CA LEU A 160 -11.47 4.11 -1.86
C LEU A 160 -11.83 2.68 -1.45
N ASP A 161 -12.62 2.00 -2.27
CA ASP A 161 -12.84 0.56 -2.15
C ASP A 161 -11.62 -0.21 -2.67
N TRP A 162 -10.74 -0.62 -1.75
CA TRP A 162 -9.53 -1.39 -2.06
C TRP A 162 -9.84 -2.76 -2.70
N THR A 163 -11.02 -3.35 -2.46
CA THR A 163 -11.37 -4.65 -3.06
C THR A 163 -11.61 -4.56 -4.57
N ALA A 164 -11.85 -3.34 -5.08
CA ALA A 164 -12.04 -3.09 -6.50
C ALA A 164 -10.73 -3.10 -7.31
N PHE A 165 -9.56 -2.90 -6.67
CA PHE A 165 -8.28 -2.75 -7.37
C PHE A 165 -7.08 -3.42 -6.69
N SER A 166 -7.29 -4.16 -5.60
CA SER A 166 -6.25 -4.91 -4.90
C SER A 166 -6.70 -6.34 -4.59
N VAL A 167 -5.75 -7.17 -4.17
CA VAL A 167 -6.02 -8.52 -3.64
C VAL A 167 -5.51 -8.55 -2.21
N ILE A 168 -6.36 -8.94 -1.26
CA ILE A 168 -5.97 -9.13 0.14
C ILE A 168 -5.77 -10.62 0.36
N VAL A 169 -4.60 -11.00 0.88
CA VAL A 169 -4.24 -12.39 1.16
C VAL A 169 -3.82 -12.49 2.63
N ALA A 170 -4.41 -13.43 3.36
CA ALA A 170 -4.04 -13.66 4.75
C ALA A 170 -2.61 -14.21 4.85
N GLU A 171 -1.90 -13.87 5.92
CA GLU A 171 -0.50 -14.30 6.09
C GLU A 171 -0.34 -15.83 6.09
N LYS A 172 -1.33 -16.56 6.61
CA LYS A 172 -1.36 -18.03 6.61
C LYS A 172 -1.44 -18.64 5.20
N ASP A 173 -1.94 -17.89 4.22
CA ASP A 173 -2.20 -18.35 2.86
C ASP A 173 -1.03 -18.06 1.90
N ILE A 174 0.09 -17.51 2.40
CA ILE A 174 1.34 -17.36 1.64
C ILE A 174 1.74 -18.64 0.89
N PRO A 175 1.65 -19.86 1.45
CA PRO A 175 2.00 -21.08 0.70
C PRO A 175 1.13 -21.32 -0.55
N LYS A 176 -0.09 -20.76 -0.58
CA LYS A 176 -1.06 -20.89 -1.68
C LYS A 176 -1.10 -19.65 -2.57
N LEU A 177 -0.16 -18.71 -2.40
CA LEU A 177 -0.20 -17.41 -3.09
C LEU A 177 -0.35 -17.53 -4.61
N LYS A 178 0.43 -18.39 -5.28
CA LYS A 178 0.32 -18.58 -6.74
C LYS A 178 -1.06 -19.13 -7.15
N GLU A 179 -1.61 -20.08 -6.40
CA GLU A 179 -2.94 -20.63 -6.62
C GLU A 179 -4.01 -19.54 -6.56
N ILE A 180 -3.97 -18.71 -5.50
CA ILE A 180 -4.89 -17.59 -5.30
C ILE A 180 -4.82 -16.60 -6.48
N LEU A 181 -3.60 -16.24 -6.92
CA LEU A 181 -3.43 -15.29 -8.01
C LEU A 181 -3.84 -15.84 -9.38
N LEU A 182 -3.65 -17.14 -9.61
CA LEU A 182 -4.08 -17.81 -10.84
C LEU A 182 -5.60 -18.06 -10.87
N ALA A 183 -6.24 -18.22 -9.71
CA ALA A 183 -7.68 -18.37 -9.60
C ALA A 183 -8.45 -17.10 -10.03
N ILE A 184 -7.79 -15.94 -10.09
CA ILE A 184 -8.40 -14.68 -10.54
C ILE A 184 -8.57 -14.71 -12.07
N PRO A 185 -9.80 -14.68 -12.60
CA PRO A 185 -10.01 -14.70 -14.04
C PRO A 185 -9.43 -13.45 -14.71
N LEU A 186 -8.94 -13.60 -15.95
CA LEU A 186 -8.36 -12.48 -16.71
C LEU A 186 -9.31 -11.27 -16.76
N ARG A 187 -10.61 -11.48 -16.95
CA ARG A 187 -11.61 -10.39 -16.95
C ARG A 187 -11.61 -9.60 -15.64
N ARG A 188 -11.53 -10.27 -14.48
CA ARG A 188 -11.45 -9.60 -13.18
C ARG A 188 -10.13 -8.86 -13.03
N TYR A 189 -9.02 -9.46 -13.45
CA TYR A 189 -7.72 -8.80 -13.45
C TYR A 189 -7.72 -7.50 -14.29
N LEU A 190 -8.31 -7.53 -15.49
CA LEU A 190 -8.43 -6.34 -16.35
C LEU A 190 -9.19 -5.20 -15.67
N VAL A 191 -10.30 -5.52 -15.00
CA VAL A 191 -11.07 -4.54 -14.22
C VAL A 191 -10.21 -3.95 -13.09
N MET A 192 -9.54 -4.81 -12.31
CA MET A 192 -8.66 -4.34 -11.23
C MET A 192 -7.55 -3.43 -11.76
N GLN A 193 -6.88 -3.79 -12.87
CA GLN A 193 -5.83 -2.98 -13.45
C GLN A 193 -6.36 -1.62 -13.94
N THR A 194 -7.51 -1.58 -14.60
CA THR A 194 -8.15 -0.32 -15.00
C THR A 194 -8.45 0.54 -13.77
N ASN A 195 -8.97 -0.05 -12.70
CA ASN A 195 -9.25 0.66 -11.46
C ASN A 195 -7.96 1.19 -10.82
N VAL A 196 -6.86 0.43 -10.82
CA VAL A 196 -5.53 0.93 -10.38
C VAL A 196 -5.15 2.20 -11.15
N LYS A 197 -5.33 2.23 -12.48
CA LYS A 197 -5.05 3.43 -13.29
C LYS A 197 -5.93 4.62 -12.92
N MET A 198 -7.21 4.37 -12.66
CA MET A 198 -8.16 5.41 -12.26
C MET A 198 -7.80 6.03 -10.91
N VAL A 199 -7.44 5.19 -9.92
CA VAL A 199 -7.09 5.67 -8.58
C VAL A 199 -5.68 6.22 -8.50
N GLN A 200 -4.79 5.91 -9.46
CA GLN A 200 -3.39 6.31 -9.45
C GLN A 200 -3.17 7.79 -9.17
N LYS A 201 -3.99 8.67 -9.76
CA LYS A 201 -3.91 10.13 -9.56
C LYS A 201 -4.00 10.54 -8.08
N HIS A 202 -4.75 9.78 -7.26
CA HIS A 202 -4.96 10.04 -5.84
C HIS A 202 -3.75 9.73 -4.96
N PHE A 203 -2.78 9.02 -5.52
CA PHE A 203 -1.54 8.69 -4.83
C PHE A 203 -0.35 9.52 -5.35
N LEU A 204 -0.52 10.31 -6.41
CA LEU A 204 0.57 11.12 -6.98
C LEU A 204 0.89 12.33 -6.10
N TRP A 205 2.18 12.53 -5.82
CA TRP A 205 2.67 13.77 -5.20
C TRP A 205 3.15 14.76 -6.27
N ASN A 206 2.53 15.94 -6.33
CA ASN A 206 2.88 16.99 -7.28
C ASN A 206 3.67 18.10 -6.57
N PRO A 207 4.67 18.73 -7.23
CA PRO A 207 5.38 19.87 -6.65
C PRO A 207 4.48 21.05 -6.33
N LYS A 208 3.44 21.25 -7.15
CA LYS A 208 2.31 22.14 -6.88
C LYS A 208 1.07 21.26 -6.73
N PRO A 209 0.34 21.32 -5.61
CA PRO A 209 -0.84 20.50 -5.41
C PRO A 209 -1.84 20.67 -6.56
N VAL A 210 -2.37 19.57 -7.09
CA VAL A 210 -3.42 19.58 -8.12
C VAL A 210 -4.65 18.84 -7.60
N ARG A 211 -5.82 19.16 -8.16
CA ARG A 211 -7.09 18.60 -7.70
C ARG A 211 -7.03 17.07 -7.63
N TYR A 212 -7.43 16.54 -6.47
CA TYR A 212 -7.47 15.11 -6.14
C TYR A 212 -6.14 14.38 -6.07
N ASP A 213 -5.02 15.09 -6.05
CA ASP A 213 -3.73 14.47 -5.78
C ASP A 213 -3.57 14.06 -4.31
N LEU A 214 -2.45 13.42 -4.00
CA LEU A 214 -2.24 12.86 -2.68
C LEU A 214 -2.36 13.90 -1.57
N PHE A 215 -1.85 15.12 -1.79
CA PHE A 215 -1.95 16.20 -0.83
C PHE A 215 -3.42 16.52 -0.49
N HIS A 216 -4.25 16.72 -1.52
CA HIS A 216 -5.68 17.01 -1.31
C HIS A 216 -6.44 15.82 -0.72
N MET A 217 -6.08 14.59 -1.09
CA MET A 217 -6.71 13.38 -0.54
C MET A 217 -6.42 13.22 0.95
N ILE A 218 -5.18 13.51 1.40
CA ILE A 218 -4.84 13.51 2.83
C ILE A 218 -5.64 14.57 3.58
N LEU A 219 -5.69 15.81 3.05
CA LEU A 219 -6.49 16.87 3.66
C LEU A 219 -7.97 16.50 3.76
N HIS A 220 -8.51 15.88 2.70
CA HIS A 220 -9.88 15.39 2.68
C HIS A 220 -10.11 14.33 3.77
N SER A 221 -9.24 13.34 3.92
CA SER A 221 -9.39 12.30 4.95
C SER A 221 -9.34 12.88 6.37
N ILE A 222 -8.43 13.83 6.64
CA ILE A 222 -8.36 14.52 7.94
C ILE A 222 -9.64 15.32 8.20
N TRP A 223 -10.11 16.06 7.20
CA TRP A 223 -11.34 16.84 7.31
C TRP A 223 -12.58 15.94 7.53
N PHE A 224 -12.70 14.87 6.76
CA PHE A 224 -13.79 13.91 6.84
C PHE A 224 -13.82 13.22 8.22
N SER A 225 -12.67 12.75 8.71
CA SER A 225 -12.53 12.20 10.06
C SER A 225 -12.98 13.20 11.14
N ARG A 226 -12.58 14.49 11.00
CA ARG A 226 -13.00 15.54 11.93
C ARG A 226 -14.51 15.76 11.93
N LEU A 227 -15.14 15.80 10.76
CA LEU A 227 -16.59 15.96 10.66
C LEU A 227 -17.34 14.82 11.35
N ASN A 228 -16.89 13.57 11.17
CA ASN A 228 -17.51 12.40 11.81
C ASN A 228 -17.39 12.41 13.34
N GLN A 229 -16.47 13.20 13.90
CA GLN A 229 -16.28 13.34 15.35
C GLN A 229 -17.05 14.51 15.96
N ILE A 230 -17.62 15.40 15.14
CA ILE A 230 -18.47 16.48 15.64
C ILE A 230 -19.83 15.86 15.96
N GLN A 231 -20.02 15.48 17.23
CA GLN A 231 -21.35 15.22 17.75
C GLN A 231 -22.10 16.55 17.82
N ILE A 232 -23.14 16.71 16.99
CA ILE A 232 -24.15 17.72 17.25
C ILE A 232 -24.97 17.17 18.40
N SER A 233 -24.81 17.74 19.59
CA SER A 233 -25.74 17.53 20.70
C SER A 233 -27.10 18.03 20.27
N VAL A 234 -27.96 17.13 19.80
CA VAL A 234 -29.39 17.41 19.70
C VAL A 234 -29.87 17.53 21.13
N SER A 235 -30.32 18.75 21.46
CA SER A 235 -30.77 19.17 22.78
C SER A 235 -32.06 18.45 23.18
#